data_AF-A0A1E5NZZ8-F1
#
_entry.id   AF-A0A1E5NZZ8-F1
#
_cell.length_a   1.000
_cell.length_b   1.000
_cell.length_c   1.000
_cell.angle_alpha   90.00
_cell.angle_beta   90.00
_cell.angle_gamma   90.00
#
_symmetry.space_group_name_H-M   'P 1'
#
loop_
_entity.id
_entity.type
_entity.pdbx_description
1 polymer ?
#
loop_
_entity_poly.entity_id
_entity_poly.type
_entity_poly.pdbx_seq_one_letter_code
_entity_poly.pdbx_strand_id
1 'polypeptide(L)'
;MASATEGPAKPVGQGPAKSAGAGESTAERAAVQTWHSPAERTVRTVQSASNNRAVAPEAARVGEGNPDLAISLGGASYSALGLELHTKITSVDVALEVVVDWGDGKTEKQTVKGSAEPTFAHTYAEVGEYQVSVTVTDAVHGVVAENGFMYLTPGSDFTPHAPTRLLDTRDGTGVKAGKVAARGTTRVKIAENAQIPADVRAVVLNVTVTSTTTDGHVTVFPGKGSTQPITSNLNYTAGQSVPNLVVVPVGTDGHVELFNGGWDAVDLIADVTGYFTRSSSSGYTPMAPARFVDTRAGLGTAKGQVAPRSTFSTQISGLKGVPANATAVALNVTVTNPKQAGHLSVYPGGSQPPTASSLNFAAGETVANAVIVPVGPDGKISVFNGAWAGTDVVVDVVGHYAKDGKAAYRPFGPYRMLDTRDPGSWWPGGRLPARGYISRWASPEARGGEAYVLNTTVTNTTEAGFLSVAPSPFPWLHNDRPDAPVPPRPDASTLNWTAGKTVPNLVQAGGGEHGIMNFWNQGWKDADLIVDIFGAYEAY
;
A
#
# COMPACT_ATOMS: atom_id res chain seq x y z
N MET A 1 63.34 -5.36 38.54
CA MET A 1 61.99 -4.91 38.93
C MET A 1 61.38 -4.25 37.71
N ALA A 2 60.60 -5.02 36.95
CA ALA A 2 60.05 -4.62 35.66
C ALA A 2 58.59 -4.19 35.84
N SER A 3 58.29 -2.98 35.37
CA SER A 3 56.94 -2.39 35.35
C SER A 3 56.17 -2.95 34.17
N ALA A 4 54.98 -3.48 34.44
CA ALA A 4 54.09 -4.09 33.46
C ALA A 4 53.19 -3.03 32.79
N THR A 5 53.02 -3.21 31.49
CA THR A 5 52.16 -2.49 30.55
C THR A 5 50.67 -2.75 30.79
N GLU A 6 49.85 -1.70 30.93
CA GLU A 6 48.38 -1.78 30.82
C GLU A 6 47.94 -1.35 29.40
N GLY A 7 47.23 -2.25 28.73
CA GLY A 7 46.60 -2.02 27.42
C GLY A 7 45.18 -1.45 27.53
N PRO A 8 44.57 -1.04 26.40
CA PRO A 8 43.25 -0.41 26.39
C PRO A 8 42.14 -1.38 26.78
N ALA A 9 41.20 -0.88 27.59
CA ALA A 9 40.07 -1.60 28.15
C ALA A 9 39.14 -2.20 27.07
N LYS A 10 38.73 -3.45 27.30
CA LYS A 10 37.77 -4.20 26.48
C LYS A 10 36.34 -3.64 26.59
N PRO A 11 35.53 -3.70 25.53
CA PRO A 11 34.10 -3.38 25.61
C PRO A 11 33.36 -4.36 26.53
N VAL A 12 32.47 -3.80 27.36
CA VAL A 12 31.54 -4.53 28.23
C VAL A 12 30.64 -5.42 27.38
N GLY A 13 30.58 -6.71 27.72
CA GLY A 13 29.80 -7.71 27.01
C GLY A 13 28.31 -7.35 26.97
N GLN A 14 27.73 -7.34 25.78
CA GLN A 14 26.29 -7.40 25.59
C GLN A 14 25.82 -8.78 26.07
N GLY A 15 25.04 -8.80 27.16
CA GLY A 15 24.28 -9.98 27.55
C GLY A 15 23.31 -10.38 26.43
N PRO A 16 22.90 -11.65 26.36
CA PRO A 16 22.04 -12.14 25.28
C PRO A 16 20.72 -11.36 25.31
N ALA A 17 20.41 -10.67 24.22
CA ALA A 17 19.08 -10.15 23.98
C ALA A 17 18.12 -11.34 24.07
N LYS A 18 17.28 -11.35 25.10
CA LYS A 18 16.22 -12.34 25.24
C LYS A 18 15.35 -12.26 23.99
N SER A 19 15.27 -13.39 23.29
CA SER A 19 14.29 -13.67 22.27
C SER A 19 12.89 -13.38 22.82
N ALA A 20 12.20 -12.40 22.25
CA ALA A 20 10.77 -12.24 22.43
C ALA A 20 10.08 -13.33 21.59
N GLY A 21 9.96 -14.52 22.16
CA GLY A 21 9.14 -15.60 21.65
C GLY A 21 7.74 -15.55 22.25
N ALA A 22 6.74 -15.75 21.39
CA ALA A 22 5.33 -16.04 21.68
C ALA A 22 4.57 -14.98 22.49
N GLY A 23 3.99 -14.04 21.73
CA GLY A 23 3.03 -13.06 22.19
C GLY A 23 2.71 -12.10 21.06
N GLU A 24 2.17 -12.63 19.94
CA GLU A 24 1.59 -11.79 18.89
C GLU A 24 0.35 -11.09 19.47
N SER A 25 0.56 -9.97 20.16
CA SER A 25 -0.49 -8.99 20.36
C SER A 25 -0.73 -8.32 19.00
N THR A 26 -1.77 -8.79 18.32
CA THR A 26 -2.84 -8.10 17.57
C THR A 26 -2.90 -6.55 17.49
N ALA A 27 -1.95 -5.78 17.99
CA ALA A 27 -2.01 -4.33 18.13
C ALA A 27 -0.96 -3.61 17.27
N GLU A 28 -1.03 -3.82 15.95
CA GLU A 28 -0.78 -2.82 14.88
C GLU A 28 -1.23 -3.40 13.52
N ARG A 29 -2.27 -4.26 13.56
CA ARG A 29 -3.06 -4.64 12.40
C ARG A 29 -3.77 -3.39 11.90
N ALA A 30 -4.01 -3.27 10.60
CA ALA A 30 -4.82 -2.19 10.01
C ALA A 30 -5.95 -1.85 10.98
N ALA A 31 -6.01 -0.62 11.51
CA ALA A 31 -7.00 -0.31 12.53
C ALA A 31 -8.38 -0.63 11.96
N VAL A 32 -8.96 -1.73 12.43
CA VAL A 32 -10.30 -2.15 12.03
C VAL A 32 -11.19 -1.03 12.54
N GLN A 33 -11.82 -0.32 11.61
CA GLN A 33 -12.72 0.74 11.99
C GLN A 33 -13.93 0.07 12.61
N THR A 34 -14.18 0.33 13.89
CA THR A 34 -15.36 -0.17 14.59
C THR A 34 -16.30 1.00 14.86
N TRP A 35 -17.58 0.69 15.00
CA TRP A 35 -18.61 1.67 15.36
C TRP A 35 -19.63 1.03 16.28
N HIS A 36 -20.37 1.89 16.94
CA HIS A 36 -21.46 1.50 17.81
C HIS A 36 -22.52 2.60 17.82
N SER A 37 -23.78 2.22 17.64
CA SER A 37 -24.94 3.08 17.92
C SER A 37 -25.76 2.39 19.01
N PRO A 38 -25.86 2.98 20.21
CA PRO A 38 -26.46 2.30 21.34
C PRO A 38 -28.00 2.31 21.24
N ALA A 39 -28.65 1.48 22.04
CA ALA A 39 -30.09 1.22 21.99
C ALA A 39 -30.94 2.48 22.25
N GLU A 40 -30.44 3.42 23.04
CA GLU A 40 -31.09 4.68 23.41
C GLU A 40 -31.26 5.64 22.22
N ARG A 41 -30.54 5.40 21.11
CA ARG A 41 -30.72 6.14 19.85
C ARG A 41 -31.88 5.61 19.00
N THR A 42 -32.54 4.53 19.43
CA THR A 42 -33.69 3.98 18.70
C THR A 42 -34.87 4.95 18.75
N VAL A 43 -35.36 5.33 17.58
CA VAL A 43 -36.60 6.10 17.44
C VAL A 43 -37.74 5.11 17.17
N ARG A 44 -38.72 5.07 18.08
CA ARG A 44 -39.90 4.20 17.95
C ARG A 44 -41.12 5.01 17.55
N THR A 45 -41.80 4.57 16.50
CA THR A 45 -43.01 5.19 15.97
C THR A 45 -44.14 4.17 15.96
N VAL A 46 -45.26 4.51 16.61
CA VAL A 46 -46.49 3.70 16.54
C VAL A 46 -47.27 4.13 15.30
N GLN A 47 -47.52 3.19 14.40
CA GLN A 47 -48.29 3.43 13.19
C GLN A 47 -49.77 3.59 13.56
N SER A 48 -50.36 4.72 13.15
CA SER A 48 -51.80 4.93 13.29
C SER A 48 -52.54 3.96 12.37
N ALA A 49 -53.57 3.28 12.87
CA ALA A 49 -54.41 2.42 12.04
C ALA A 49 -54.93 3.22 10.84
N SER A 50 -54.51 2.87 9.62
CA SER A 50 -55.10 3.40 8.40
C SER A 50 -56.61 3.10 8.42
N ASN A 51 -57.43 4.08 8.07
CA ASN A 51 -58.90 4.02 8.03
C ASN A 51 -59.45 3.02 6.97
N ASN A 52 -59.06 1.75 7.01
CA ASN A 52 -59.74 0.70 6.26
C ASN A 52 -60.18 -0.41 7.21
N ARG A 53 -61.51 -0.50 7.32
CA ARG A 53 -62.28 -1.31 8.25
C ARG A 53 -62.42 -2.75 7.71
N ALA A 54 -62.48 -3.70 8.66
CA ALA A 54 -62.93 -5.10 8.58
C ALA A 54 -61.79 -6.14 8.33
N VAL A 55 -61.60 -7.24 9.10
CA VAL A 55 -62.51 -8.17 9.81
C VAL A 55 -61.78 -8.99 10.92
N ALA A 56 -62.51 -9.30 12.01
CA ALA A 56 -62.49 -10.44 12.97
C ALA A 56 -61.37 -10.67 14.03
N PRO A 57 -61.71 -11.31 15.18
CA PRO A 57 -61.05 -11.07 16.46
C PRO A 57 -60.11 -12.19 16.90
N GLU A 58 -58.83 -11.86 17.06
CA GLU A 58 -57.97 -12.47 18.06
C GLU A 58 -57.44 -11.33 18.96
N ALA A 59 -58.38 -10.76 19.71
CA ALA A 59 -58.15 -9.64 20.60
C ALA A 59 -57.58 -10.14 21.92
N ALA A 60 -56.25 -10.23 22.00
CA ALA A 60 -55.48 -10.07 23.23
C ALA A 60 -53.99 -9.86 22.90
N ARG A 61 -53.63 -8.66 22.38
CA ARG A 61 -52.29 -8.02 22.50
C ARG A 61 -52.11 -6.68 21.77
N VAL A 62 -53.16 -6.06 21.23
CA VAL A 62 -53.09 -4.71 20.58
C VAL A 62 -52.93 -3.56 21.61
N GLY A 63 -52.32 -3.82 22.78
CA GLY A 63 -52.44 -2.94 23.96
C GLY A 63 -51.23 -2.08 24.31
N GLU A 64 -50.00 -2.46 23.98
CA GLU A 64 -48.81 -1.79 24.54
C GLU A 64 -47.79 -1.28 23.51
N GLY A 65 -48.00 -1.49 22.21
CA GLY A 65 -47.12 -0.92 21.17
C GLY A 65 -45.65 -1.31 21.32
N ASN A 66 -45.38 -2.56 21.74
CA ASN A 66 -44.05 -3.17 21.94
C ASN A 66 -43.04 -2.18 22.56
N PRO A 67 -43.23 -1.82 23.85
CA PRO A 67 -42.48 -0.74 24.48
C PRO A 67 -40.98 -1.05 24.63
N ASP A 68 -40.62 -2.33 24.57
CA ASP A 68 -39.25 -2.84 24.68
C ASP A 68 -38.52 -2.95 23.33
N LEU A 69 -39.20 -2.64 22.21
CA LEU A 69 -38.56 -2.69 20.89
C LEU A 69 -37.43 -1.66 20.81
N ALA A 70 -36.20 -2.17 20.76
CA ALA A 70 -34.99 -1.37 20.71
C ALA A 70 -33.94 -2.01 19.78
N ILE A 71 -33.14 -1.19 19.12
CA ILE A 71 -32.10 -1.58 18.18
C ILE A 71 -30.77 -1.03 18.67
N SER A 72 -29.78 -1.89 18.90
CA SER A 72 -28.39 -1.50 19.10
C SER A 72 -27.57 -1.96 17.90
N LEU A 73 -26.72 -1.10 17.36
CA LEU A 73 -25.89 -1.39 16.20
C LEU A 73 -24.42 -1.44 16.61
N GLY A 74 -23.67 -2.36 16.02
CA GLY A 74 -22.23 -2.45 16.14
C GLY A 74 -21.62 -3.06 14.90
N GLY A 75 -20.30 -3.03 14.76
CA GLY A 75 -19.67 -3.65 13.60
C GLY A 75 -18.22 -3.24 13.39
N ALA A 76 -17.66 -3.80 12.32
CA ALA A 76 -16.26 -3.64 11.95
C ALA A 76 -16.07 -3.59 10.42
N SER A 77 -15.15 -2.75 9.95
CA SER A 77 -14.75 -2.75 8.54
C SER A 77 -13.98 -4.02 8.22
N TYR A 78 -14.37 -4.76 7.19
CA TYR A 78 -13.63 -5.96 6.76
C TYR A 78 -12.73 -5.72 5.54
N SER A 79 -12.91 -4.60 4.83
CA SER A 79 -12.06 -4.17 3.72
C SER A 79 -12.02 -2.64 3.62
N ALA A 80 -11.29 -2.09 2.64
CA ALA A 80 -11.27 -0.67 2.30
C ALA A 80 -12.68 -0.10 2.01
N LEU A 81 -13.59 -0.95 1.54
CA LEU A 81 -14.96 -0.60 1.11
C LEU A 81 -16.03 -1.42 1.83
N GLY A 82 -15.64 -2.31 2.76
CA GLY A 82 -16.50 -3.35 3.33
C GLY A 82 -16.92 -3.07 4.77
N LEU A 83 -18.19 -3.32 5.06
CA LEU A 83 -18.87 -3.08 6.32
C LEU A 83 -19.55 -4.38 6.81
N GLU A 84 -19.13 -4.93 7.96
CA GLU A 84 -19.88 -5.98 8.68
C GLU A 84 -20.69 -5.35 9.82
N LEU A 85 -22.02 -5.43 9.74
CA LEU A 85 -22.97 -4.83 10.67
C LEU A 85 -23.60 -5.90 11.55
N HIS A 86 -23.38 -5.81 12.86
CA HIS A 86 -24.11 -6.56 13.87
C HIS A 86 -25.27 -5.72 14.39
N THR A 87 -26.48 -6.28 14.35
CA THR A 87 -27.69 -5.61 14.83
C THR A 87 -28.23 -6.40 16.00
N LYS A 88 -28.33 -5.78 17.17
CA LYS A 88 -28.93 -6.39 18.37
C LYS A 88 -30.31 -5.81 18.58
N ILE A 89 -31.32 -6.67 18.52
CA ILE A 89 -32.72 -6.31 18.64
C ILE A 89 -33.25 -6.86 19.95
N THR A 90 -33.83 -5.99 20.76
CA THR A 90 -34.63 -6.37 21.93
C THR A 90 -36.09 -6.22 21.55
N SER A 91 -36.89 -7.26 21.77
CA SER A 91 -38.33 -7.26 21.49
C SER A 91 -39.03 -8.42 22.18
N VAL A 92 -40.34 -8.29 22.38
CA VAL A 92 -41.24 -9.41 22.68
C VAL A 92 -41.24 -10.45 21.55
N ASP A 93 -41.60 -11.71 21.85
CA ASP A 93 -41.57 -12.85 20.92
C ASP A 93 -42.62 -12.75 19.79
N VAL A 94 -42.36 -11.88 18.81
CA VAL A 94 -43.15 -11.70 17.58
C VAL A 94 -42.24 -11.72 16.36
N ALA A 95 -42.83 -11.96 15.18
CA ALA A 95 -42.11 -11.82 13.92
C ALA A 95 -41.79 -10.34 13.65
N LEU A 96 -40.56 -10.07 13.23
CA LEU A 96 -40.05 -8.74 12.93
C LEU A 96 -39.42 -8.73 11.53
N GLU A 97 -39.72 -7.72 10.73
CA GLU A 97 -38.98 -7.44 9.49
C GLU A 97 -37.86 -6.45 9.81
N VAL A 98 -36.61 -6.86 9.57
CA VAL A 98 -35.42 -6.01 9.66
C VAL A 98 -35.05 -5.59 8.24
N VAL A 99 -34.94 -4.28 8.03
CA VAL A 99 -34.47 -3.69 6.78
C VAL A 99 -33.23 -2.87 7.09
N VAL A 100 -32.12 -3.18 6.42
CA VAL A 100 -30.92 -2.36 6.44
C VAL A 100 -30.88 -1.55 5.15
N ASP A 101 -30.85 -0.23 5.26
CA ASP A 101 -30.49 0.68 4.17
C ASP A 101 -29.03 1.08 4.36
N TRP A 102 -28.22 0.79 3.34
CA TRP A 102 -26.78 1.02 3.38
C TRP A 102 -26.40 2.47 3.03
N GLY A 103 -27.36 3.31 2.61
CA GLY A 103 -27.11 4.70 2.25
C GLY A 103 -26.51 4.89 0.85
N ASP A 104 -26.34 3.81 0.08
CA ASP A 104 -25.92 3.82 -1.33
C ASP A 104 -27.06 3.45 -2.30
N GLY A 105 -28.30 3.48 -1.80
CA GLY A 105 -29.51 3.10 -2.55
C GLY A 105 -29.78 1.59 -2.59
N LYS A 106 -28.96 0.77 -1.93
CA LYS A 106 -29.21 -0.67 -1.74
C LYS A 106 -29.76 -0.93 -0.35
N THR A 107 -30.65 -1.91 -0.27
CA THR A 107 -31.23 -2.37 0.99
C THR A 107 -31.16 -3.89 1.10
N GLU A 108 -30.96 -4.39 2.31
CA GLU A 108 -31.06 -5.81 2.64
C GLU A 108 -32.20 -6.05 3.63
N LYS A 109 -32.87 -7.20 3.52
CA LYS A 109 -34.02 -7.53 4.37
C LYS A 109 -33.86 -8.91 5.00
N GLN A 110 -34.21 -9.03 6.26
CA GLN A 110 -34.25 -10.29 6.98
C GLN A 110 -35.43 -10.33 7.96
N THR A 111 -36.11 -11.47 8.03
CA THR A 111 -37.12 -11.72 9.06
C THR A 111 -36.48 -12.41 10.25
N VAL A 112 -36.76 -11.90 11.46
CA VAL A 112 -36.37 -12.51 12.74
C VAL A 112 -37.57 -12.68 13.64
N LYS A 113 -37.40 -13.38 14.76
CA LYS A 113 -38.45 -13.57 15.77
C LYS A 113 -37.93 -13.18 17.15
N GLY A 114 -38.67 -12.33 17.85
CA GLY A 114 -38.33 -11.86 19.18
C GLY A 114 -37.02 -11.08 19.23
N SER A 115 -36.34 -11.18 20.37
CA SER A 115 -34.98 -10.63 20.50
C SER A 115 -34.00 -11.46 19.66
N ALA A 116 -33.18 -10.80 18.85
CA ALA A 116 -32.30 -11.45 17.88
C ALA A 116 -31.04 -10.61 17.61
N GLU A 117 -30.00 -11.25 17.07
CA GLU A 117 -28.73 -10.59 16.72
C GLU A 117 -28.31 -10.84 15.25
N PRO A 118 -29.10 -10.44 14.23
CA PRO A 118 -28.70 -10.67 12.84
C PRO A 118 -27.46 -9.86 12.46
N THR A 119 -26.62 -10.45 11.59
CA THR A 119 -25.40 -9.86 11.05
C THR A 119 -25.53 -9.74 9.54
N PHE A 120 -25.11 -8.59 9.01
CA PHE A 120 -25.16 -8.24 7.60
C PHE A 120 -23.78 -7.81 7.11
N ALA A 121 -23.50 -7.96 5.83
CA ALA A 121 -22.24 -7.52 5.24
C ALA A 121 -22.48 -6.79 3.92
N HIS A 122 -21.81 -5.65 3.71
CA HIS A 122 -21.96 -4.83 2.53
C HIS A 122 -20.63 -4.27 2.03
N THR A 123 -20.40 -4.35 0.72
CA THR A 123 -19.28 -3.69 0.05
C THR A 123 -19.79 -2.50 -0.76
N TYR A 124 -19.31 -1.31 -0.43
CA TYR A 124 -19.59 -0.08 -1.17
C TYR A 124 -18.86 -0.05 -2.51
N ALA A 125 -19.45 0.59 -3.52
CA ALA A 125 -18.83 0.70 -4.84
C ALA A 125 -17.72 1.77 -4.91
N GLU A 126 -17.78 2.77 -4.03
CA GLU A 126 -16.88 3.91 -4.01
C GLU A 126 -16.44 4.20 -2.57
N VAL A 127 -15.30 4.87 -2.41
CA VAL A 127 -14.94 5.45 -1.12
C VAL A 127 -15.87 6.61 -0.80
N GLY A 128 -16.32 6.71 0.46
CA GLY A 128 -17.24 7.76 0.83
C GLY A 128 -17.84 7.65 2.22
N GLU A 129 -18.72 8.60 2.50
CA GLU A 129 -19.56 8.67 3.69
C GLU A 129 -20.98 8.20 3.34
N TYR A 130 -21.51 7.28 4.14
CA TYR A 130 -22.79 6.63 3.91
C TYR A 130 -23.64 6.67 5.19
N GLN A 131 -24.87 7.13 5.07
CA GLN A 131 -25.83 7.11 6.17
C GLN A 131 -26.49 5.73 6.22
N VAL A 132 -26.02 4.87 7.11
CA VAL A 132 -26.58 3.53 7.32
C VAL A 132 -27.75 3.63 8.29
N SER A 133 -28.89 3.01 7.95
CA SER A 133 -30.05 2.92 8.83
C SER A 133 -30.61 1.51 8.88
N VAL A 134 -31.06 1.11 10.05
CA VAL A 134 -31.75 -0.15 10.31
C VAL A 134 -33.15 0.17 10.80
N THR A 135 -34.14 -0.33 10.06
CA THR A 135 -35.56 -0.22 10.39
C THR A 135 -36.07 -1.61 10.77
N VAL A 136 -36.67 -1.73 11.95
CA VAL A 136 -37.32 -2.95 12.42
C VAL A 136 -38.83 -2.71 12.51
N THR A 137 -39.60 -3.50 11.76
CA THR A 137 -41.05 -3.40 11.70
C THR A 137 -41.70 -4.56 12.45
N ASP A 138 -42.48 -4.22 13.47
CA ASP A 138 -43.41 -5.10 14.17
C ASP A 138 -44.83 -4.84 13.64
N ALA A 139 -45.23 -5.64 12.65
CA ALA A 139 -46.57 -5.52 12.06
C ALA A 139 -47.69 -5.97 13.02
N VAL A 140 -47.37 -6.80 14.02
CA VAL A 140 -48.37 -7.34 14.97
C VAL A 140 -48.82 -6.24 15.93
N HIS A 141 -47.88 -5.43 16.42
CA HIS A 141 -48.18 -4.32 17.32
C HIS A 141 -48.27 -2.96 16.63
N GLY A 142 -48.02 -2.89 15.31
CA GLY A 142 -48.08 -1.65 14.53
C GLY A 142 -46.97 -0.68 14.91
N VAL A 143 -45.75 -1.16 15.10
CA VAL A 143 -44.61 -0.38 15.59
C VAL A 143 -43.46 -0.47 14.61
N VAL A 144 -42.82 0.66 14.35
CA VAL A 144 -41.54 0.72 13.62
C VAL A 144 -40.50 1.32 14.56
N ALA A 145 -39.34 0.69 14.62
CA ALA A 145 -38.17 1.20 15.31
C ALA A 145 -37.05 1.45 14.31
N GLU A 146 -36.33 2.56 14.48
CA GLU A 146 -35.22 2.96 13.60
C GLU A 146 -33.98 3.33 14.40
N ASN A 147 -32.81 2.90 13.95
CA ASN A 147 -31.51 3.36 14.45
C ASN A 147 -30.54 3.45 13.26
N GLY A 148 -29.52 4.30 13.34
CA GLY A 148 -28.57 4.49 12.26
C GLY A 148 -27.31 5.24 12.67
N PHE A 149 -26.35 5.28 11.76
CA PHE A 149 -25.05 5.92 11.96
C PHE A 149 -24.45 6.36 10.63
N MET A 150 -23.54 7.33 10.69
CA MET A 150 -22.69 7.65 9.55
C MET A 150 -21.54 6.66 9.51
N TYR A 151 -21.46 5.90 8.42
CA TYR A 151 -20.33 5.06 8.10
C TYR A 151 -19.40 5.81 7.14
N LEU A 152 -18.09 5.67 7.36
CA LEU A 152 -17.08 6.23 6.50
C LEU A 152 -16.13 5.10 6.11
N THR A 153 -16.01 4.83 4.82
CA THR A 153 -15.13 3.76 4.32
C THR A 153 -13.68 4.04 4.74
N PRO A 154 -12.91 3.01 5.18
CA PRO A 154 -11.52 3.19 5.58
C PRO A 154 -10.57 3.40 4.38
N GLY A 155 -10.99 3.06 3.17
CA GLY A 155 -10.24 3.22 1.93
C GLY A 155 -10.00 4.66 1.49
N SER A 156 -9.11 4.80 0.52
CA SER A 156 -8.80 6.06 -0.15
C SER A 156 -8.40 5.82 -1.60
N ASP A 157 -8.81 6.71 -2.49
CA ASP A 157 -8.53 6.62 -3.93
C ASP A 157 -7.33 7.46 -4.31
N PHE A 158 -6.62 7.02 -5.36
CA PHE A 158 -5.43 7.69 -5.85
C PHE A 158 -5.79 8.88 -6.74
N THR A 159 -5.16 10.02 -6.48
CA THR A 159 -5.15 11.16 -7.38
C THR A 159 -3.72 11.36 -7.91
N PRO A 160 -3.51 11.21 -9.24
CA PRO A 160 -2.22 11.47 -9.85
C PRO A 160 -1.81 12.93 -9.67
N HIS A 161 -0.53 13.17 -9.41
CA HIS A 161 0.01 14.52 -9.26
C HIS A 161 1.26 14.67 -10.12
N ALA A 162 1.40 15.81 -10.81
CA ALA A 162 2.63 16.07 -11.55
C ALA A 162 3.83 16.11 -10.57
N PRO A 163 5.00 15.54 -10.92
CA PRO A 163 6.17 15.55 -10.05
C PRO A 163 6.48 16.95 -9.53
N THR A 164 6.34 17.17 -8.21
CA THR A 164 6.50 18.48 -7.57
C THR A 164 7.37 18.36 -6.33
N ARG A 165 8.38 19.23 -6.21
CA ARG A 165 9.27 19.24 -5.05
C ARG A 165 8.58 19.82 -3.83
N LEU A 166 8.48 19.03 -2.77
CA LEU A 166 7.93 19.48 -1.48
C LEU A 166 9.01 19.75 -0.44
N LEU A 167 10.17 19.11 -0.56
CA LEU A 167 11.30 19.26 0.35
C LEU A 167 12.62 19.17 -0.40
N ASP A 168 13.56 20.06 -0.08
CA ASP A 168 14.98 19.96 -0.46
C ASP A 168 15.85 20.68 0.57
N THR A 169 16.63 19.90 1.32
CA THR A 169 17.45 20.44 2.42
C THR A 169 18.62 21.28 1.93
N ARG A 170 18.98 21.21 0.63
CA ARG A 170 20.14 21.92 0.09
C ARG A 170 19.85 23.40 -0.11
N ASP A 171 18.64 23.72 -0.56
CA ASP A 171 18.20 25.09 -0.88
C ASP A 171 17.16 25.64 0.10
N GLY A 172 16.56 24.79 0.95
CA GLY A 172 15.57 25.20 1.92
C GLY A 172 14.13 25.21 1.38
N THR A 173 13.86 24.46 0.31
CA THR A 173 12.48 24.21 -0.13
C THR A 173 11.75 23.40 0.93
N GLY A 174 10.63 23.91 1.44
CA GLY A 174 9.75 23.23 2.41
C GLY A 174 10.29 23.09 3.85
N VAL A 175 11.60 23.29 4.06
CA VAL A 175 12.29 23.19 5.35
C VAL A 175 13.44 24.19 5.42
N LYS A 176 14.02 24.41 6.60
CA LYS A 176 15.24 25.23 6.69
C LYS A 176 16.40 24.55 5.95
N ALA A 177 17.14 25.31 5.13
CA ALA A 177 18.33 24.81 4.47
C ALA A 177 19.38 24.30 5.47
N GLY A 178 19.94 23.12 5.19
CA GLY A 178 20.92 22.43 6.01
C GLY A 178 20.71 20.91 6.02
N LYS A 179 21.81 20.16 6.01
CA LYS A 179 21.79 18.69 6.07
C LYS A 179 21.03 18.18 7.30
N VAL A 180 20.32 17.08 7.14
CA VAL A 180 19.72 16.33 8.24
C VAL A 180 20.83 15.63 9.01
N ALA A 181 20.96 15.96 10.30
CA ALA A 181 22.00 15.40 11.16
C ALA A 181 21.93 13.87 11.24
N ALA A 182 23.05 13.25 11.64
CA ALA A 182 23.10 11.83 11.95
C ALA A 182 22.05 11.46 12.98
N ARG A 183 21.27 10.40 12.73
CA ARG A 183 20.16 9.98 13.61
C ARG A 183 19.11 11.09 13.81
N GLY A 184 19.10 12.09 12.95
CA GLY A 184 18.15 13.20 12.95
C GLY A 184 16.95 12.92 12.06
N THR A 185 15.90 13.70 12.23
CA THR A 185 14.67 13.62 11.43
C THR A 185 14.36 14.99 10.84
N THR A 186 13.87 15.01 9.60
CA THR A 186 13.21 16.16 8.99
C THR A 186 11.81 15.76 8.54
N ARG A 187 10.94 16.74 8.29
CA ARG A 187 9.53 16.50 7.93
C ARG A 187 9.12 17.21 6.66
N VAL A 188 8.27 16.56 5.89
CA VAL A 188 7.66 17.09 4.66
C VAL A 188 6.22 17.49 4.98
N LYS A 189 5.83 18.74 4.72
CA LYS A 189 4.42 19.18 4.78
C LYS A 189 3.68 18.69 3.55
N ILE A 190 2.65 17.88 3.76
CA ILE A 190 1.85 17.25 2.69
C ILE A 190 0.48 17.93 2.57
N ALA A 191 -0.34 17.85 3.62
CA ALA A 191 -1.69 18.40 3.61
C ALA A 191 -1.66 19.90 3.37
N GLU A 192 -2.49 20.41 2.46
CA GLU A 192 -2.59 21.83 2.08
C GLU A 192 -1.31 22.42 1.45
N ASN A 193 -0.45 21.58 0.89
CA ASN A 193 0.74 21.97 0.15
C ASN A 193 0.66 21.46 -1.29
N ALA A 194 1.16 22.23 -2.26
CA ALA A 194 1.14 21.87 -3.69
C ALA A 194 -0.24 21.36 -4.18
N GLN A 195 -1.33 22.05 -3.81
CA GLN A 195 -2.71 21.67 -4.16
C GLN A 195 -3.21 20.32 -3.61
N ILE A 196 -2.48 19.71 -2.67
CA ILE A 196 -2.91 18.51 -1.97
C ILE A 196 -3.96 18.88 -0.90
N PRO A 197 -5.14 18.21 -0.87
CA PRO A 197 -6.20 18.48 0.11
C PRO A 197 -5.79 18.25 1.57
N ALA A 198 -6.53 18.88 2.49
CA ALA A 198 -6.31 18.72 3.93
C ALA A 198 -6.63 17.30 4.44
N ASP A 199 -7.55 16.58 3.79
CA ASP A 199 -8.04 15.26 4.17
C ASP A 199 -7.20 14.10 3.61
N VAL A 200 -6.05 14.40 2.99
CA VAL A 200 -5.09 13.43 2.45
C VAL A 200 -4.76 12.34 3.47
N ARG A 201 -4.78 11.08 3.02
CA ARG A 201 -4.60 9.89 3.86
C ARG A 201 -3.24 9.26 3.70
N ALA A 202 -2.73 9.24 2.47
CA ALA A 202 -1.40 8.77 2.15
C ALA A 202 -0.84 9.58 0.97
N VAL A 203 0.47 9.55 0.80
CA VAL A 203 1.17 10.26 -0.26
C VAL A 203 2.17 9.34 -0.94
N VAL A 204 2.34 9.54 -2.24
CA VAL A 204 3.41 8.92 -3.03
C VAL A 204 4.54 9.93 -3.18
N LEU A 205 5.69 9.60 -2.60
CA LEU A 205 6.89 10.43 -2.65
C LEU A 205 8.02 9.68 -3.34
N ASN A 206 8.75 10.37 -4.20
CA ASN A 206 10.10 9.97 -4.58
C ASN A 206 11.08 10.67 -3.61
N VAL A 207 11.69 9.89 -2.73
CA VAL A 207 12.62 10.40 -1.71
C VAL A 207 14.05 10.13 -2.18
N THR A 208 14.86 11.17 -2.24
CA THR A 208 16.27 11.09 -2.65
C THR A 208 17.18 11.49 -1.50
N VAL A 209 18.16 10.64 -1.20
CA VAL A 209 19.32 11.02 -0.38
C VAL A 209 20.48 11.45 -1.27
N THR A 210 21.21 12.47 -0.86
CA THR A 210 22.44 12.93 -1.54
C THR A 210 23.45 13.48 -0.54
N SER A 211 24.62 13.89 -1.03
CA SER A 211 25.74 14.38 -0.22
C SER A 211 26.21 13.38 0.84
N THR A 212 26.17 12.08 0.53
CA THR A 212 26.49 10.98 1.45
C THR A 212 28.01 10.80 1.59
N THR A 213 28.51 10.69 2.82
CA THR A 213 29.94 10.49 3.12
C THR A 213 30.25 9.12 3.72
N THR A 214 29.24 8.47 4.28
CA THR A 214 29.29 7.12 4.85
C THR A 214 28.04 6.34 4.44
N ASP A 215 28.06 5.05 4.71
CA ASP A 215 26.91 4.18 4.46
C ASP A 215 25.78 4.46 5.46
N GLY A 216 24.54 4.33 5.02
CA GLY A 216 23.38 4.58 5.85
C GLY A 216 22.07 4.25 5.15
N HIS A 217 20.98 4.68 5.77
CA HIS A 217 19.64 4.49 5.25
C HIS A 217 18.71 5.64 5.64
N VAL A 218 17.60 5.76 4.92
CA VAL A 218 16.48 6.64 5.30
C VAL A 218 15.25 5.78 5.59
N THR A 219 14.58 6.11 6.68
CA THR A 219 13.27 5.57 7.02
C THR A 219 12.24 6.68 6.87
N VAL A 220 11.16 6.39 6.14
CA VAL A 220 10.03 7.29 5.89
C VAL A 220 8.82 6.73 6.62
N PHE A 221 8.15 7.56 7.41
CA PHE A 221 7.03 7.13 8.24
C PHE A 221 6.04 8.27 8.47
N PRO A 222 4.80 7.97 8.91
CA PRO A 222 3.82 9.03 9.17
C PRO A 222 4.30 9.99 10.26
N GLY A 223 3.75 11.22 10.23
CA GLY A 223 3.99 12.29 11.20
C GLY A 223 3.55 11.98 12.64
N LYS A 224 3.10 13.01 13.34
CA LYS A 224 2.70 12.91 14.74
C LYS A 224 1.73 11.73 14.99
N GLY A 225 2.10 10.88 15.95
CA GLY A 225 1.29 9.74 16.40
C GLY A 225 1.79 8.37 15.94
N SER A 226 2.90 8.29 15.20
CA SER A 226 3.50 7.03 14.75
C SER A 226 4.86 6.76 15.38
N THR A 227 5.16 5.48 15.59
CA THR A 227 6.49 5.01 15.99
C THR A 227 7.35 4.84 14.74
N GLN A 228 8.63 5.19 14.84
CA GLN A 228 9.57 4.98 13.74
C GLN A 228 9.71 3.47 13.48
N PRO A 229 9.45 3.00 12.25
CA PRO A 229 9.64 1.60 11.90
C PRO A 229 11.13 1.23 11.86
N ILE A 230 11.44 -0.05 12.08
CA ILE A 230 12.80 -0.58 11.93
C ILE A 230 13.18 -0.95 10.48
N THR A 231 12.27 -0.69 9.53
CA THR A 231 12.52 -0.91 8.09
C THR A 231 13.18 0.31 7.47
N SER A 232 14.02 0.09 6.46
CA SER A 232 14.60 1.18 5.66
C SER A 232 13.91 1.25 4.31
N ASN A 233 13.54 2.47 3.89
CA ASN A 233 12.97 2.67 2.55
C ASN A 233 14.07 2.80 1.51
N LEU A 234 15.20 3.41 1.82
CA LEU A 234 16.33 3.50 0.90
C LEU A 234 17.64 3.34 1.63
N ASN A 235 18.58 2.65 1.00
CA ASN A 235 19.94 2.45 1.52
C ASN A 235 20.93 3.12 0.58
N TYR A 236 21.99 3.67 1.14
CA TYR A 236 23.02 4.36 0.37
C TYR A 236 24.41 4.01 0.88
N THR A 237 25.38 4.12 -0.02
CA THR A 237 26.81 4.12 0.33
C THR A 237 27.43 5.49 0.08
N ALA A 238 28.64 5.69 0.59
CA ALA A 238 29.37 6.95 0.43
C ALA A 238 29.46 7.40 -1.05
N GLY A 239 29.21 8.68 -1.30
CA GLY A 239 29.29 9.30 -2.63
C GLY A 239 28.12 9.03 -3.58
N GLN A 240 27.09 8.31 -3.14
CA GLN A 240 25.90 8.03 -3.95
C GLN A 240 24.79 9.06 -3.76
N SER A 241 23.98 9.24 -4.79
CA SER A 241 22.66 9.86 -4.67
C SER A 241 21.62 8.83 -5.07
N VAL A 242 20.74 8.45 -4.16
CA VAL A 242 19.81 7.32 -4.34
C VAL A 242 18.38 7.78 -4.13
N PRO A 243 17.53 7.73 -5.17
CA PRO A 243 16.08 7.86 -5.04
C PRO A 243 15.44 6.51 -4.72
N ASN A 244 14.34 6.52 -3.97
CA ASN A 244 13.37 5.43 -3.94
C ASN A 244 11.94 5.98 -3.83
N LEU A 245 10.98 5.29 -4.44
CA LEU A 245 9.56 5.61 -4.30
C LEU A 245 9.03 5.06 -2.97
N VAL A 246 8.18 5.82 -2.30
CA VAL A 246 7.47 5.40 -1.08
C VAL A 246 6.00 5.77 -1.17
N VAL A 247 5.15 4.89 -0.65
CA VAL A 247 3.75 5.19 -0.32
C VAL A 247 3.65 5.19 1.19
N VAL A 248 3.27 6.33 1.77
CA VAL A 248 3.31 6.51 3.24
C VAL A 248 2.04 7.22 3.72
N PRO A 249 1.43 6.77 4.82
CA PRO A 249 0.31 7.48 5.43
C PRO A 249 0.73 8.89 5.86
N VAL A 250 -0.18 9.85 5.73
CA VAL A 250 0.04 11.21 6.21
C VAL A 250 -0.40 11.29 7.68
N GLY A 251 0.47 11.84 8.53
CA GLY A 251 0.16 12.05 9.94
C GLY A 251 -1.03 12.97 10.15
N THR A 252 -1.67 12.91 11.32
CA THR A 252 -2.82 13.77 11.66
C THR A 252 -2.49 15.27 11.67
N ASP A 253 -1.20 15.61 11.71
CA ASP A 253 -0.66 16.96 11.58
C ASP A 253 -0.34 17.35 10.12
N GLY A 254 -0.68 16.49 9.15
CA GLY A 254 -0.50 16.74 7.73
C GLY A 254 0.94 16.54 7.23
N HIS A 255 1.78 15.83 7.97
CA HIS A 255 3.21 15.64 7.65
C HIS A 255 3.61 14.18 7.48
N VAL A 256 4.78 14.00 6.87
CA VAL A 256 5.54 12.74 6.79
C VAL A 256 6.95 13.01 7.33
N GLU A 257 7.51 12.06 8.07
CA GLU A 257 8.84 12.15 8.69
C GLU A 257 9.87 11.35 7.87
N LEU A 258 11.06 11.93 7.72
CA LEU A 258 12.22 11.36 7.04
C LEU A 258 13.38 11.29 8.03
N PHE A 259 13.68 10.10 8.52
CA PHE A 259 14.76 9.85 9.47
C PHE A 259 16.05 9.44 8.76
N ASN A 260 17.15 10.13 9.07
CA ASN A 260 18.50 9.74 8.67
C ASN A 260 19.06 8.70 9.64
N GLY A 261 19.08 7.44 9.22
CA GLY A 261 19.63 6.34 10.01
C GLY A 261 21.16 6.23 9.98
N GLY A 262 21.84 7.03 9.15
CA GLY A 262 23.29 7.09 9.05
C GLY A 262 23.97 7.79 10.22
N TRP A 263 25.30 7.65 10.25
CA TRP A 263 26.17 8.24 11.27
C TRP A 263 26.73 9.61 10.89
N ASP A 264 26.53 10.03 9.64
CA ASP A 264 26.85 11.37 9.15
C ASP A 264 25.59 12.11 8.68
N ALA A 265 25.70 13.42 8.56
CA ALA A 265 24.63 14.26 8.03
C ALA A 265 24.48 14.11 6.51
N VAL A 266 23.24 14.05 6.03
CA VAL A 266 22.90 13.89 4.60
C VAL A 266 21.93 14.97 4.13
N ASP A 267 21.88 15.19 2.83
CA ASP A 267 20.82 15.98 2.21
C ASP A 267 19.66 15.07 1.79
N LEU A 268 18.43 15.53 2.01
CA LEU A 268 17.20 14.84 1.63
C LEU A 268 16.37 15.72 0.70
N ILE A 269 15.74 15.07 -0.27
CA ILE A 269 14.84 15.68 -1.25
C ILE A 269 13.58 14.81 -1.29
N ALA A 270 12.40 15.42 -1.34
CA ALA A 270 11.15 14.70 -1.54
C ALA A 270 10.31 15.39 -2.61
N ASP A 271 9.97 14.64 -3.65
CA ASP A 271 9.11 15.07 -4.74
C ASP A 271 7.81 14.23 -4.71
N VAL A 272 6.64 14.86 -4.73
CA VAL A 272 5.33 14.18 -4.78
C VAL A 272 4.94 13.82 -6.21
N THR A 273 4.41 12.61 -6.42
CA THR A 273 3.90 12.14 -7.72
C THR A 273 2.44 11.68 -7.68
N GLY A 274 1.82 11.73 -6.50
CA GLY A 274 0.40 11.46 -6.30
C GLY A 274 0.06 11.35 -4.82
N TYR A 275 -1.23 11.28 -4.52
CA TYR A 275 -1.73 11.22 -3.15
C TYR A 275 -3.05 10.47 -3.08
N PHE A 276 -3.44 10.04 -1.89
CA PHE A 276 -4.66 9.29 -1.63
C PHE A 276 -5.63 10.10 -0.77
N THR A 277 -6.88 10.21 -1.21
CA THR A 277 -7.95 10.94 -0.50
C THR A 277 -9.19 10.09 -0.34
N ARG A 278 -10.12 10.54 0.51
CA ARG A 278 -11.44 9.91 0.65
C ARG A 278 -12.44 10.33 -0.42
N SER A 279 -12.11 11.38 -1.18
CA SER A 279 -12.85 11.72 -2.38
C SER A 279 -12.54 10.69 -3.46
N SER A 280 -13.60 10.10 -4.06
CA SER A 280 -13.44 9.16 -5.16
C SER A 280 -12.62 9.77 -6.29
N SER A 281 -11.68 8.99 -6.82
CA SER A 281 -10.77 9.46 -7.86
C SER A 281 -10.38 8.31 -8.80
N SER A 282 -9.31 7.57 -8.51
CA SER A 282 -8.90 6.41 -9.30
C SER A 282 -8.53 5.24 -8.40
N GLY A 283 -9.30 4.15 -8.50
CA GLY A 283 -8.95 2.88 -7.87
C GLY A 283 -7.83 2.17 -8.61
N TYR A 284 -7.14 1.26 -7.92
CA TYR A 284 -6.03 0.49 -8.47
C TYR A 284 -6.50 -0.82 -9.10
N THR A 285 -5.77 -1.28 -10.11
CA THR A 285 -5.91 -2.63 -10.68
C THR A 285 -4.53 -3.24 -10.86
N PRO A 286 -4.20 -4.34 -10.16
CA PRO A 286 -2.93 -5.02 -10.32
C PRO A 286 -2.84 -5.77 -11.64
N MET A 287 -1.61 -5.98 -12.09
CA MET A 287 -1.30 -6.76 -13.27
C MET A 287 -0.11 -7.67 -13.00
N ALA A 288 -0.03 -8.81 -13.70
CA ALA A 288 1.25 -9.47 -13.85
C ALA A 288 2.21 -8.50 -14.57
N PRO A 289 3.50 -8.42 -14.18
CA PRO A 289 4.44 -7.50 -14.81
C PRO A 289 4.45 -7.66 -16.34
N ALA A 290 4.14 -6.59 -17.05
CA ALA A 290 4.07 -6.58 -18.51
C ALA A 290 5.10 -5.61 -19.06
N ARG A 291 5.99 -6.09 -19.93
CA ARG A 291 7.04 -5.25 -20.53
C ARG A 291 6.47 -4.34 -21.61
N PHE A 292 6.57 -3.02 -21.42
CA PHE A 292 6.16 -2.02 -22.41
C PHE A 292 7.33 -1.50 -23.23
N VAL A 293 8.49 -1.35 -22.59
CA VAL A 293 9.70 -0.82 -23.22
C VAL A 293 10.87 -1.77 -23.02
N ASP A 294 11.62 -2.01 -24.09
CA ASP A 294 12.98 -2.52 -24.04
C ASP A 294 13.77 -1.91 -25.20
N THR A 295 14.62 -0.93 -24.89
CA THR A 295 15.40 -0.23 -25.91
C THR A 295 16.37 -1.16 -26.63
N ARG A 296 16.83 -2.25 -26.00
CA ARG A 296 17.74 -3.22 -26.62
C ARG A 296 17.04 -4.01 -27.72
N ALA A 297 15.75 -4.27 -27.54
CA ALA A 297 14.90 -4.98 -28.49
C ALA A 297 14.18 -4.05 -29.48
N GLY A 298 14.09 -2.74 -29.20
CA GLY A 298 13.24 -1.82 -29.96
C GLY A 298 11.75 -1.99 -29.66
N LEU A 299 11.43 -2.45 -28.45
CA LEU A 299 10.04 -2.59 -28.00
C LEU A 299 9.56 -1.27 -27.39
N GLY A 300 8.41 -0.77 -27.84
CA GLY A 300 7.76 0.43 -27.31
C GLY A 300 8.49 1.75 -27.61
N THR A 301 9.67 1.70 -28.24
CA THR A 301 10.50 2.83 -28.65
C THR A 301 11.54 2.38 -29.69
N ALA A 302 12.35 3.30 -30.21
CA ALA A 302 13.43 2.99 -31.14
C ALA A 302 14.47 2.02 -30.53
N LYS A 303 15.02 1.12 -31.35
CA LYS A 303 16.07 0.20 -30.92
C LYS A 303 17.40 0.94 -30.72
N GLY A 304 18.06 0.66 -29.60
CA GLY A 304 19.34 1.21 -29.21
C GLY A 304 19.24 2.09 -27.97
N GLN A 305 20.40 2.42 -27.39
CA GLN A 305 20.48 3.25 -26.19
C GLN A 305 19.80 4.61 -26.38
N VAL A 306 19.08 5.05 -25.35
CA VAL A 306 18.54 6.41 -25.28
C VAL A 306 19.71 7.38 -25.27
N ALA A 307 19.75 8.30 -26.25
CA ALA A 307 20.82 9.27 -26.40
C ALA A 307 20.98 10.14 -25.13
N PRO A 308 22.18 10.71 -24.89
CA PRO A 308 22.38 11.62 -23.78
C PRO A 308 21.43 12.81 -23.87
N ARG A 309 20.93 13.26 -22.71
CA ARG A 309 20.07 14.45 -22.59
C ARG A 309 18.86 14.41 -23.54
N SER A 310 18.33 13.21 -23.79
CA SER A 310 17.21 13.01 -24.72
C SER A 310 16.03 12.34 -24.03
N THR A 311 14.86 12.48 -24.66
CA THR A 311 13.61 11.88 -24.22
C THR A 311 13.07 10.96 -25.30
N PHE A 312 12.46 9.86 -24.87
CA PHE A 312 11.48 9.14 -25.68
C PHE A 312 10.13 9.09 -24.96
N SER A 313 9.06 8.93 -25.73
CA SER A 313 7.71 8.72 -25.19
C SER A 313 7.16 7.39 -25.70
N THR A 314 6.35 6.73 -24.88
CA THR A 314 5.76 5.43 -25.20
C THR A 314 4.28 5.40 -24.87
N GLN A 315 3.50 4.72 -25.70
CA GLN A 315 2.07 4.52 -25.46
C GLN A 315 1.86 3.58 -24.28
N ILE A 316 1.00 3.97 -23.35
CA ILE A 316 0.63 3.20 -22.17
C ILE A 316 -0.84 2.80 -22.21
N SER A 317 -1.74 3.79 -22.29
CA SER A 317 -3.17 3.52 -22.23
C SER A 317 -3.65 2.76 -23.48
N GLY A 318 -4.61 1.85 -23.28
CA GLY A 318 -5.16 1.00 -24.34
C GLY A 318 -4.25 -0.14 -24.79
N LEU A 319 -3.15 -0.42 -24.09
CA LEU A 319 -2.21 -1.49 -24.44
C LEU A 319 -2.04 -2.49 -23.29
N LYS A 320 -1.85 -3.77 -23.65
CA LYS A 320 -1.41 -4.87 -22.77
C LYS A 320 -2.15 -4.95 -21.42
N GLY A 321 -3.45 -4.65 -21.41
CA GLY A 321 -4.32 -4.71 -20.23
C GLY A 321 -4.47 -3.40 -19.45
N VAL A 322 -3.78 -2.32 -19.85
CA VAL A 322 -4.02 -0.98 -19.31
C VAL A 322 -5.17 -0.33 -20.09
N PRO A 323 -6.24 0.14 -19.43
CA PRO A 323 -7.40 0.70 -20.11
C PRO A 323 -7.10 2.09 -20.69
N ALA A 324 -7.90 2.52 -21.66
CA ALA A 324 -7.70 3.80 -22.36
C ALA A 324 -7.86 5.03 -21.44
N ASN A 325 -8.66 4.89 -20.38
CA ASN A 325 -8.96 5.92 -19.37
C ASN A 325 -8.03 5.85 -18.14
N ALA A 326 -6.94 5.08 -18.19
CA ALA A 326 -5.97 5.03 -17.10
C ALA A 326 -5.42 6.43 -16.80
N THR A 327 -5.46 6.82 -15.53
CA THR A 327 -5.03 8.13 -15.04
C THR A 327 -3.56 8.11 -14.58
N ALA A 328 -3.07 6.95 -14.13
CA ALA A 328 -1.68 6.70 -13.79
C ALA A 328 -1.32 5.22 -13.93
N VAL A 329 -0.03 4.92 -13.95
CA VAL A 329 0.51 3.54 -13.94
C VAL A 329 1.59 3.37 -12.89
N ALA A 330 1.61 2.17 -12.28
CA ALA A 330 2.69 1.70 -11.42
C ALA A 330 3.67 0.86 -12.26
N LEU A 331 4.95 1.20 -12.18
CA LEU A 331 6.01 0.72 -13.04
C LEU A 331 7.19 0.17 -12.24
N ASN A 332 7.89 -0.80 -12.83
CA ASN A 332 9.30 -1.02 -12.57
C ASN A 332 10.10 -0.42 -13.74
N VAL A 333 11.01 0.51 -13.45
CA VAL A 333 11.87 1.16 -14.45
C VAL A 333 13.29 0.73 -14.22
N THR A 334 13.93 0.15 -15.24
CA THR A 334 15.29 -0.39 -15.14
C THR A 334 16.21 0.30 -16.13
N VAL A 335 17.38 0.71 -15.64
CA VAL A 335 18.53 1.09 -16.46
C VAL A 335 19.48 -0.09 -16.60
N THR A 336 20.01 -0.30 -17.79
CA THR A 336 21.11 -1.25 -18.03
C THR A 336 22.08 -0.70 -19.08
N ASN A 337 23.31 -1.24 -19.09
CA ASN A 337 24.43 -0.76 -19.91
C ASN A 337 24.67 0.78 -19.91
N PRO A 338 24.51 1.52 -18.79
CA PRO A 338 24.79 2.95 -18.76
C PRO A 338 26.29 3.19 -19.01
N LYS A 339 26.62 4.11 -19.92
CA LYS A 339 28.01 4.44 -20.25
C LYS A 339 28.66 5.42 -19.27
N GLN A 340 27.84 6.19 -18.55
CA GLN A 340 28.26 7.18 -17.55
C GLN A 340 27.22 7.23 -16.44
N ALA A 341 27.59 7.80 -15.29
CA ALA A 341 26.64 8.09 -14.24
C ALA A 341 25.59 9.10 -14.70
N GLY A 342 24.37 8.97 -14.18
CA GLY A 342 23.25 9.84 -14.50
C GLY A 342 21.98 9.43 -13.80
N HIS A 343 20.86 9.88 -14.36
CA HIS A 343 19.53 9.58 -13.85
C HIS A 343 18.52 9.43 -14.98
N LEU A 344 17.40 8.77 -14.67
CA LEU A 344 16.18 8.85 -15.46
C LEU A 344 15.16 9.73 -14.75
N SER A 345 14.37 10.46 -15.54
CA SER A 345 13.14 11.10 -15.08
C SER A 345 11.98 10.55 -15.89
N VAL A 346 10.96 10.03 -15.21
CA VAL A 346 9.74 9.49 -15.83
C VAL A 346 8.57 10.42 -15.50
N TYR A 347 7.82 10.83 -16.51
CA TYR A 347 6.81 11.88 -16.37
C TYR A 347 5.69 11.72 -17.42
N PRO A 348 4.54 12.41 -17.24
CA PRO A 348 3.41 12.28 -18.15
C PRO A 348 3.75 12.72 -19.59
N GLY A 349 3.18 12.03 -20.58
CA GLY A 349 3.24 12.43 -21.98
C GLY A 349 2.77 13.87 -22.20
N GLY A 350 3.41 14.59 -23.12
CA GLY A 350 3.10 15.99 -23.42
C GLY A 350 3.57 17.03 -22.38
N SER A 351 4.20 16.61 -21.28
CA SER A 351 4.78 17.51 -20.27
C SER A 351 6.28 17.76 -20.49
N GLN A 352 6.86 18.74 -19.81
CA GLN A 352 8.32 18.94 -19.79
C GLN A 352 8.98 18.00 -18.77
N PRO A 353 10.24 17.57 -19.00
CA PRO A 353 10.98 16.78 -18.02
C PRO A 353 11.06 17.51 -16.67
N PRO A 354 10.70 16.85 -15.55
CA PRO A 354 10.86 17.43 -14.22
C PRO A 354 12.34 17.43 -13.81
N THR A 355 12.67 18.25 -12.81
CA THR A 355 14.00 18.22 -12.17
C THR A 355 14.21 17.04 -11.23
N ALA A 356 13.12 16.32 -10.91
CA ALA A 356 13.14 15.13 -10.06
C ALA A 356 13.65 13.91 -10.84
N SER A 357 14.54 13.13 -10.22
CA SER A 357 15.04 11.86 -10.75
C SER A 357 14.19 10.70 -10.24
N SER A 358 13.66 9.89 -11.14
CA SER A 358 12.98 8.63 -10.79
C SER A 358 13.95 7.50 -10.47
N LEU A 359 15.17 7.54 -11.00
CA LEU A 359 16.19 6.51 -10.78
C LEU A 359 17.57 7.09 -11.06
N ASN A 360 18.57 6.78 -10.23
CA ASN A 360 19.97 7.18 -10.42
C ASN A 360 20.84 5.95 -10.65
N PHE A 361 21.90 6.11 -11.43
CA PHE A 361 22.80 5.02 -11.81
C PHE A 361 24.24 5.52 -12.01
N ALA A 362 25.21 4.63 -11.81
CA ALA A 362 26.59 4.79 -12.24
C ALA A 362 26.87 4.04 -13.56
N ALA A 363 28.06 4.25 -14.14
CA ALA A 363 28.48 3.54 -15.34
C ALA A 363 28.56 2.02 -15.09
N GLY A 364 28.05 1.22 -16.03
CA GLY A 364 28.04 -0.24 -15.96
C GLY A 364 27.00 -0.85 -15.01
N GLU A 365 26.26 -0.05 -14.24
CA GLU A 365 25.24 -0.59 -13.32
C GLU A 365 23.99 -1.07 -14.06
N THR A 366 23.34 -2.09 -13.50
CA THR A 366 21.93 -2.39 -13.80
C THR A 366 21.14 -2.18 -12.52
N VAL A 367 20.18 -1.27 -12.56
CA VAL A 367 19.40 -0.84 -11.39
C VAL A 367 17.95 -0.61 -11.80
N ALA A 368 17.04 -1.00 -10.93
CA ALA A 368 15.61 -0.79 -11.07
C ALA A 368 15.07 0.02 -9.90
N ASN A 369 14.00 0.78 -10.15
CA ASN A 369 13.24 1.47 -9.12
C ASN A 369 11.75 1.43 -9.46
N ALA A 370 10.90 1.42 -8.43
CA ALA A 370 9.47 1.58 -8.60
C ALA A 370 9.12 3.02 -8.99
N VAL A 371 8.14 3.20 -9.87
CA VAL A 371 7.65 4.51 -10.30
C VAL A 371 6.13 4.48 -10.42
N ILE A 372 5.43 5.40 -9.75
CA ILE A 372 4.03 5.73 -10.07
C ILE A 372 4.05 7.06 -10.83
N VAL A 373 3.51 7.06 -12.05
CA VAL A 373 3.51 8.23 -12.93
C VAL A 373 2.12 8.44 -13.55
N PRO A 374 1.62 9.69 -13.61
CA PRO A 374 0.41 9.99 -14.35
C PRO A 374 0.57 9.67 -15.85
N VAL A 375 -0.51 9.22 -16.48
CA VAL A 375 -0.56 9.05 -17.93
C VAL A 375 -0.96 10.38 -18.56
N GLY A 376 -0.22 10.82 -19.59
CA GLY A 376 -0.52 12.06 -20.30
C GLY A 376 -1.86 12.00 -21.02
N PRO A 377 -2.44 13.15 -21.41
CA PRO A 377 -3.71 13.18 -22.16
C PRO A 377 -3.62 12.49 -23.53
N ASP A 378 -2.41 12.27 -24.05
CA ASP A 378 -2.11 11.50 -25.25
C ASP A 378 -2.00 9.98 -25.00
N GLY A 379 -2.25 9.53 -23.76
CA GLY A 379 -2.15 8.13 -23.36
C GLY A 379 -0.72 7.65 -23.13
N LYS A 380 0.26 8.56 -23.07
CA LYS A 380 1.69 8.22 -23.02
C LYS A 380 2.34 8.58 -21.69
N ILE A 381 3.51 7.97 -21.47
CA ILE A 381 4.52 8.48 -20.56
C ILE A 381 5.76 8.86 -21.36
N SER A 382 6.61 9.68 -20.75
CA SER A 382 7.90 10.08 -21.29
C SER A 382 9.01 9.71 -20.31
N VAL A 383 10.17 9.32 -20.86
CA VAL A 383 11.37 8.99 -20.10
C VAL A 383 12.52 9.83 -20.63
N PHE A 384 13.13 10.60 -19.74
CA PHE A 384 14.30 11.42 -20.03
C PHE A 384 15.57 10.76 -19.50
N ASN A 385 16.58 10.63 -20.36
CA ASN A 385 17.94 10.27 -19.97
C ASN A 385 18.72 11.53 -19.58
N GLY A 386 18.91 11.74 -18.28
CA GLY A 386 19.66 12.85 -17.73
C GLY A 386 21.18 12.70 -17.80
N ALA A 387 21.71 11.55 -18.21
CA ALA A 387 23.14 11.33 -18.36
C ALA A 387 23.73 12.06 -19.59
N TRP A 388 25.05 12.24 -19.56
CA TRP A 388 25.83 12.77 -20.68
C TRP A 388 26.31 11.69 -21.66
N ALA A 389 25.92 10.42 -21.42
CA ALA A 389 26.10 9.33 -22.36
C ALA A 389 24.82 8.48 -22.49
N GLY A 390 24.80 7.58 -23.48
CA GLY A 390 23.66 6.70 -23.72
C GLY A 390 23.49 5.60 -22.67
N THR A 391 22.24 5.16 -22.48
CA THR A 391 21.86 4.04 -21.60
C THR A 391 20.68 3.26 -22.19
N ASP A 392 20.58 1.97 -21.86
CA ASP A 392 19.40 1.17 -22.20
C ASP A 392 18.35 1.27 -21.08
N VAL A 393 17.08 1.28 -21.47
CA VAL A 393 15.95 1.42 -20.56
C VAL A 393 14.94 0.30 -20.80
N VAL A 394 14.47 -0.29 -19.71
CA VAL A 394 13.37 -1.26 -19.69
C VAL A 394 12.27 -0.71 -18.78
N VAL A 395 11.01 -0.81 -19.23
CA VAL A 395 9.84 -0.39 -18.45
C VAL A 395 8.83 -1.51 -18.44
N ASP A 396 8.52 -2.00 -17.24
CA ASP A 396 7.50 -3.01 -16.98
C ASP A 396 6.35 -2.37 -16.17
N VAL A 397 5.10 -2.56 -16.61
CA VAL A 397 3.90 -2.09 -15.90
C VAL A 397 3.43 -3.21 -14.96
N VAL A 398 3.19 -2.87 -13.69
CA VAL A 398 2.71 -3.82 -12.65
C VAL A 398 1.29 -3.56 -12.18
N GLY A 399 0.71 -2.44 -12.60
CA GLY A 399 -0.69 -2.09 -12.38
C GLY A 399 -1.01 -0.68 -12.84
N HIS A 400 -2.28 -0.32 -12.77
CA HIS A 400 -2.77 0.98 -13.22
C HIS A 400 -3.84 1.53 -12.29
N TYR A 401 -4.03 2.85 -12.37
CA TYR A 401 -5.09 3.57 -11.70
C TYR A 401 -6.07 4.09 -12.74
N ALA A 402 -7.36 3.88 -12.53
CA ALA A 402 -8.42 4.39 -13.39
C ALA A 402 -9.67 4.69 -12.57
N LYS A 403 -10.56 5.54 -13.10
CA LYS A 403 -11.79 5.93 -12.39
C LYS A 403 -12.75 4.76 -12.15
N ASP A 404 -12.73 3.77 -13.03
CA ASP A 404 -13.48 2.52 -12.92
C ASP A 404 -12.70 1.40 -12.21
N GLY A 405 -11.49 1.70 -11.73
CA GLY A 405 -10.74 0.81 -10.85
C GLY A 405 -11.47 0.63 -9.53
N LYS A 406 -11.59 -0.61 -9.07
CA LYS A 406 -12.45 -0.97 -7.93
C LYS A 406 -11.72 -1.06 -6.59
N ALA A 407 -10.40 -1.15 -6.60
CA ALA A 407 -9.63 -1.37 -5.38
C ALA A 407 -9.17 -0.04 -4.79
N ALA A 408 -9.68 0.27 -3.60
CA ALA A 408 -9.27 1.44 -2.82
C ALA A 408 -8.05 1.13 -1.96
N TYR A 409 -7.15 2.10 -1.78
CA TYR A 409 -5.97 1.94 -0.94
C TYR A 409 -6.32 2.08 0.55
N ARG A 410 -5.90 1.08 1.34
CA ARG A 410 -5.98 1.06 2.79
C ARG A 410 -4.57 0.96 3.38
N PRO A 411 -4.08 1.99 4.08
CA PRO A 411 -2.77 1.95 4.72
C PRO A 411 -2.77 1.07 5.98
N PHE A 412 -1.63 0.41 6.24
CA PHE A 412 -1.38 -0.39 7.43
C PHE A 412 -0.24 0.20 8.26
N GLY A 413 -0.19 -0.16 9.55
CA GLY A 413 1.07 -0.10 10.29
C GLY A 413 2.09 -1.04 9.62
N PRO A 414 3.36 -0.63 9.51
CA PRO A 414 4.37 -1.46 8.88
C PRO A 414 4.56 -2.77 9.64
N TYR A 415 4.34 -3.89 8.97
CA TYR A 415 4.48 -5.22 9.55
C TYR A 415 5.46 -6.07 8.73
N ARG A 416 6.25 -6.91 9.42
CA ARG A 416 7.19 -7.83 8.77
C ARG A 416 6.48 -9.11 8.37
N MET A 417 6.21 -9.27 7.08
CA MET A 417 5.64 -10.49 6.51
C MET A 417 6.69 -11.60 6.37
N LEU A 418 7.95 -11.24 6.12
CA LEU A 418 9.04 -12.20 5.95
C LEU A 418 10.38 -11.59 6.38
N ASP A 419 11.18 -12.36 7.11
CA ASP A 419 12.63 -12.16 7.26
C ASP A 419 13.33 -13.51 7.14
N THR A 420 14.02 -13.78 6.05
CA THR A 420 14.72 -15.07 5.89
C THR A 420 15.96 -15.20 6.78
N ARG A 421 16.39 -14.12 7.44
CA ARG A 421 17.53 -14.12 8.35
C ARG A 421 17.16 -14.54 9.76
N ASP A 422 15.89 -14.48 10.12
CA ASP A 422 15.43 -14.75 11.47
C ASP A 422 15.22 -16.26 11.65
N PRO A 423 16.11 -16.95 12.41
CA PRO A 423 15.96 -18.37 12.67
C PRO A 423 14.80 -18.69 13.62
N GLY A 424 14.25 -17.67 14.31
CA GLY A 424 13.07 -17.78 15.17
C GLY A 424 11.75 -17.47 14.44
N SER A 425 11.81 -17.10 13.16
CA SER A 425 10.63 -16.96 12.32
C SER A 425 9.93 -18.31 12.19
N TRP A 426 8.59 -18.30 12.21
CA TRP A 426 7.77 -19.47 11.92
C TRP A 426 7.98 -20.03 10.50
N TRP A 427 8.75 -19.34 9.65
CA TRP A 427 9.12 -19.77 8.30
C TRP A 427 10.27 -20.80 8.30
N PRO A 428 10.03 -22.04 7.82
CA PRO A 428 11.08 -23.08 7.78
C PRO A 428 11.93 -23.06 6.49
N GLY A 429 11.58 -22.23 5.50
CA GLY A 429 12.11 -22.36 4.13
C GLY A 429 13.46 -21.68 3.86
N GLY A 430 14.13 -21.17 4.89
CA GLY A 430 15.48 -20.62 4.78
C GLY A 430 15.61 -19.39 3.86
N ARG A 431 16.83 -19.19 3.36
CA ARG A 431 17.23 -18.08 2.47
C ARG A 431 16.49 -18.13 1.13
N LEU A 432 16.40 -17.01 0.43
CA LEU A 432 15.81 -16.92 -0.90
C LEU A 432 16.71 -17.67 -1.92
N PRO A 433 16.28 -18.84 -2.44
CA PRO A 433 17.17 -19.74 -3.17
C PRO A 433 17.57 -19.19 -4.53
N ALA A 434 18.83 -19.43 -4.92
CA ALA A 434 19.36 -19.12 -6.24
C ALA A 434 18.46 -19.68 -7.33
N ARG A 435 18.12 -18.84 -8.31
CA ARG A 435 17.24 -19.24 -9.42
C ARG A 435 15.90 -19.83 -8.91
N GLY A 436 15.48 -19.58 -7.69
CA GLY A 436 14.21 -20.08 -7.14
C GLY A 436 13.30 -18.94 -6.72
N TYR A 437 12.26 -19.28 -5.97
CA TYR A 437 11.32 -18.30 -5.44
C TYR A 437 10.80 -18.70 -4.07
N ILE A 438 10.32 -17.70 -3.34
CA ILE A 438 9.51 -17.88 -2.13
C ILE A 438 8.09 -17.44 -2.46
N SER A 439 7.10 -18.26 -2.10
CA SER A 439 5.68 -17.93 -2.22
C SER A 439 5.15 -17.40 -0.90
N ARG A 440 4.31 -16.37 -0.94
CA ARG A 440 3.56 -15.88 0.22
C ARG A 440 2.11 -15.63 -0.15
N TRP A 441 1.22 -15.95 0.78
CA TRP A 441 -0.12 -15.38 0.74
C TRP A 441 0.02 -13.88 0.73
N ALA A 442 -0.77 -13.26 -0.13
CA ALA A 442 -0.70 -11.83 -0.30
C ALA A 442 -1.22 -11.09 0.96
N SER A 443 -1.98 -11.78 1.83
CA SER A 443 -2.36 -11.32 3.17
C SER A 443 -2.24 -12.44 4.23
N PRO A 444 -1.94 -12.14 5.51
CA PRO A 444 -2.10 -13.05 6.65
C PRO A 444 -3.58 -13.31 7.01
N GLU A 445 -4.49 -12.47 6.52
CA GLU A 445 -5.95 -12.60 6.65
C GLU A 445 -6.47 -12.90 5.24
N ALA A 446 -6.78 -14.17 4.94
CA ALA A 446 -7.12 -14.68 3.61
C ALA A 446 -8.43 -14.14 2.98
N ARG A 447 -8.66 -12.82 3.01
CA ARG A 447 -9.86 -12.14 2.51
C ARG A 447 -9.49 -10.85 1.76
N GLY A 448 -9.67 -10.85 0.44
CA GLY A 448 -10.13 -9.66 -0.30
C GLY A 448 -9.12 -8.60 -0.80
N GLY A 449 -7.83 -8.69 -0.48
CA GLY A 449 -6.85 -7.73 -1.03
C GLY A 449 -6.48 -8.04 -2.48
N GLU A 450 -6.80 -7.14 -3.40
CA GLU A 450 -6.48 -7.20 -4.83
C GLU A 450 -4.95 -7.09 -5.03
N ALA A 451 -4.33 -6.17 -4.30
CA ALA A 451 -2.89 -5.94 -4.35
C ALA A 451 -2.33 -5.35 -3.06
N TYR A 452 -1.01 -5.39 -2.92
CA TYR A 452 -0.32 -4.98 -1.70
C TYR A 452 0.81 -4.03 -2.00
N VAL A 453 1.06 -3.14 -1.06
CA VAL A 453 2.17 -2.20 -1.07
C VAL A 453 3.21 -2.70 -0.08
N LEU A 454 4.35 -3.13 -0.62
CA LEU A 454 5.43 -3.77 0.12
C LEU A 454 6.71 -2.94 0.02
N ASN A 455 7.58 -3.10 1.01
CA ASN A 455 8.99 -2.79 0.90
C ASN A 455 9.76 -4.11 0.93
N THR A 456 10.38 -4.47 -0.19
CA THR A 456 11.21 -5.67 -0.27
C THR A 456 12.66 -5.29 -0.16
N THR A 457 13.42 -5.96 0.71
CA THR A 457 14.86 -5.76 0.83
C THR A 457 15.59 -7.07 0.57
N VAL A 458 16.54 -7.05 -0.36
CA VAL A 458 17.48 -8.16 -0.57
C VAL A 458 18.82 -7.83 0.07
N THR A 459 19.36 -8.75 0.86
CA THR A 459 20.61 -8.58 1.63
C THR A 459 21.48 -9.83 1.62
N ASN A 460 22.68 -9.75 2.19
CA ASN A 460 23.68 -10.83 2.23
C ASN A 460 23.96 -11.41 0.83
N THR A 461 24.01 -10.53 -0.15
CA THR A 461 24.23 -10.84 -1.57
C THR A 461 25.70 -11.13 -1.80
N THR A 462 26.03 -12.19 -2.55
CA THR A 462 27.43 -12.60 -2.82
C THR A 462 27.86 -12.36 -4.26
N GLU A 463 26.91 -12.04 -5.14
CA GLU A 463 27.12 -11.74 -6.55
C GLU A 463 26.00 -10.81 -7.05
N ALA A 464 26.06 -10.41 -8.31
CA ALA A 464 24.99 -9.62 -8.93
C ALA A 464 23.75 -10.47 -9.24
N GLY A 465 22.57 -9.86 -9.11
CA GLY A 465 21.29 -10.49 -9.38
C GLY A 465 20.14 -9.50 -9.31
N PHE A 466 18.93 -9.99 -9.45
CA PHE A 466 17.72 -9.17 -9.31
C PHE A 466 16.53 -9.96 -8.79
N LEU A 467 15.61 -9.23 -8.15
CA LEU A 467 14.36 -9.76 -7.65
C LEU A 467 13.29 -9.52 -8.70
N SER A 468 12.42 -10.50 -8.93
CA SER A 468 11.15 -10.29 -9.61
C SER A 468 10.01 -10.65 -8.68
N VAL A 469 8.98 -9.80 -8.61
CA VAL A 469 7.75 -10.11 -7.87
C VAL A 469 6.60 -10.21 -8.86
N ALA A 470 5.84 -11.30 -8.78
CA ALA A 470 4.68 -11.53 -9.65
C ALA A 470 3.62 -12.37 -8.94
N PRO A 471 2.33 -12.25 -9.33
CA PRO A 471 1.29 -13.15 -8.87
C PRO A 471 1.62 -14.60 -9.24
N SER A 472 1.26 -15.54 -8.37
CA SER A 472 1.36 -16.96 -8.68
C SER A 472 0.26 -17.36 -9.67
N PRO A 473 0.58 -18.06 -10.77
CA PRO A 473 -0.42 -18.67 -11.64
C PRO A 473 -1.00 -19.97 -11.08
N PHE A 474 -0.57 -20.40 -9.88
CA PHE A 474 -0.99 -21.64 -9.24
C PHE A 474 -1.43 -21.42 -7.77
N PRO A 475 -2.38 -22.23 -7.25
CA PRO A 475 -2.79 -22.20 -5.85
C PRO A 475 -1.71 -22.74 -4.90
N TRP A 476 -1.84 -22.47 -3.60
CA TRP A 476 -0.80 -22.74 -2.58
C TRP A 476 -0.33 -24.18 -2.53
N LEU A 477 -1.27 -25.13 -2.70
CA LEU A 477 -1.07 -26.58 -2.63
C LEU A 477 -0.02 -27.12 -3.61
N HIS A 478 0.47 -26.27 -4.51
CA HIS A 478 1.49 -26.62 -5.47
C HIS A 478 2.90 -26.72 -4.89
N ASN A 479 3.27 -25.84 -3.96
CA ASN A 479 4.66 -25.75 -3.50
C ASN A 479 5.08 -26.92 -2.59
N ASP A 480 4.13 -27.76 -2.16
CA ASP A 480 4.36 -28.91 -1.27
C ASP A 480 4.46 -30.25 -2.04
N ARG A 481 4.36 -30.22 -3.38
CA ARG A 481 4.41 -31.43 -4.22
C ARG A 481 5.65 -31.47 -5.11
N PRO A 482 6.39 -32.61 -5.17
CA PRO A 482 7.60 -32.72 -5.98
C PRO A 482 7.35 -32.75 -7.50
N ASP A 483 6.11 -32.97 -7.95
CA ASP A 483 5.68 -33.01 -9.36
C ASP A 483 4.99 -31.72 -9.84
N ALA A 484 5.02 -30.68 -9.01
CA ALA A 484 4.41 -29.39 -9.26
C ALA A 484 5.05 -28.62 -10.44
N PRO A 485 4.33 -28.25 -11.53
CA PRO A 485 4.75 -27.22 -12.46
C PRO A 485 5.33 -25.95 -11.83
N VAL A 486 6.56 -25.62 -12.22
CA VAL A 486 7.20 -24.37 -11.82
C VAL A 486 6.57 -23.21 -12.61
N PRO A 487 6.14 -22.11 -11.95
CA PRO A 487 5.60 -20.97 -12.68
C PRO A 487 6.62 -20.41 -13.68
N PRO A 488 6.16 -19.84 -14.81
CA PRO A 488 7.05 -19.13 -15.72
C PRO A 488 7.80 -18.03 -14.96
N ARG A 489 9.13 -18.00 -15.14
CA ARG A 489 9.96 -16.98 -14.50
C ARG A 489 9.62 -15.61 -15.09
N PRO A 490 9.23 -14.63 -14.26
CA PRO A 490 9.13 -13.26 -14.73
C PRO A 490 10.53 -12.73 -15.08
N ASP A 491 10.61 -11.81 -16.02
CA ASP A 491 11.87 -11.17 -16.41
C ASP A 491 11.92 -9.68 -16.04
N ALA A 492 10.88 -9.16 -15.37
CA ALA A 492 10.83 -7.81 -14.83
C ALA A 492 11.73 -7.66 -13.60
N SER A 493 12.54 -6.61 -13.55
CA SER A 493 13.37 -6.29 -12.39
C SER A 493 12.60 -5.42 -11.41
N THR A 494 12.27 -5.98 -10.25
CA THR A 494 11.75 -5.20 -9.12
C THR A 494 12.88 -4.44 -8.47
N LEU A 495 14.01 -5.09 -8.18
CA LEU A 495 15.23 -4.43 -7.70
C LEU A 495 16.44 -5.23 -8.18
N ASN A 496 17.59 -4.58 -8.31
CA ASN A 496 18.86 -5.21 -8.70
C ASN A 496 19.89 -5.01 -7.60
N TRP A 497 20.81 -5.97 -7.46
CA TRP A 497 21.91 -5.88 -6.51
C TRP A 497 23.23 -6.30 -7.14
N THR A 498 24.31 -5.86 -6.52
CA THR A 498 25.66 -6.41 -6.69
C THR A 498 26.09 -7.09 -5.39
N ALA A 499 27.22 -7.82 -5.42
CA ALA A 499 27.78 -8.45 -4.23
C ALA A 499 27.94 -7.45 -3.06
N GLY A 500 27.55 -7.88 -1.87
CA GLY A 500 27.68 -7.13 -0.62
C GLY A 500 26.67 -6.00 -0.42
N LYS A 501 25.75 -5.77 -1.36
CA LYS A 501 24.75 -4.69 -1.25
C LYS A 501 23.46 -5.17 -0.60
N THR A 502 22.89 -4.30 0.24
CA THR A 502 21.53 -4.40 0.78
C THR A 502 20.63 -3.42 0.05
N VAL A 503 19.67 -3.92 -0.72
CA VAL A 503 18.87 -3.09 -1.63
C VAL A 503 17.38 -3.21 -1.29
N PRO A 504 16.74 -2.14 -0.80
CA PRO A 504 15.30 -2.04 -0.68
C PRO A 504 14.66 -1.49 -1.96
N ASN A 505 13.41 -1.85 -2.24
CA ASN A 505 12.54 -1.14 -3.19
C ASN A 505 11.07 -1.33 -2.82
N LEU A 506 10.24 -0.34 -3.18
CA LEU A 506 8.79 -0.46 -3.13
C LEU A 506 8.32 -1.51 -4.15
N VAL A 507 7.31 -2.29 -3.77
CA VAL A 507 6.63 -3.24 -4.66
C VAL A 507 5.13 -3.03 -4.57
N GLN A 508 4.48 -2.92 -5.72
CA GLN A 508 3.05 -3.09 -5.86
C GLN A 508 2.79 -4.38 -6.61
N ALA A 509 2.18 -5.36 -5.94
CA ALA A 509 1.94 -6.67 -6.52
C ALA A 509 0.57 -7.22 -6.09
N GLY A 510 -0.14 -7.81 -7.05
CA GLY A 510 -1.37 -8.55 -6.80
C GLY A 510 -1.08 -9.99 -6.38
N GLY A 511 -2.02 -10.59 -5.64
CA GLY A 511 -2.01 -12.03 -5.38
C GLY A 511 -2.48 -12.88 -6.57
N GLY A 512 -2.99 -12.25 -7.63
CA GLY A 512 -3.62 -12.93 -8.76
C GLY A 512 -4.87 -13.71 -8.32
N GLU A 513 -5.33 -14.63 -9.16
CA GLU A 513 -6.53 -15.45 -8.92
C GLU A 513 -6.45 -16.27 -7.63
N HIS A 514 -5.24 -16.57 -7.15
CA HIS A 514 -5.02 -17.43 -5.99
C HIS A 514 -4.66 -16.69 -4.71
N GLY A 515 -4.53 -15.36 -4.74
CA GLY A 515 -4.12 -14.59 -3.56
C GLY A 515 -2.67 -14.86 -3.12
N ILE A 516 -1.78 -15.23 -4.04
CA ILE A 516 -0.39 -15.63 -3.74
C ILE A 516 0.59 -14.81 -4.60
N MET A 517 1.65 -14.32 -3.96
CA MET A 517 2.77 -13.65 -4.62
C MET A 517 4.02 -14.52 -4.58
N ASN A 518 4.76 -14.54 -5.70
CA ASN A 518 6.04 -15.22 -5.82
C ASN A 518 7.17 -14.18 -5.87
N PHE A 519 8.15 -14.35 -4.99
CA PHE A 519 9.38 -13.55 -4.91
C PHE A 519 10.52 -14.35 -5.52
N TRP A 520 10.93 -14.01 -6.74
CA TRP A 520 11.92 -14.76 -7.53
C TRP A 520 13.31 -14.17 -7.38
N ASN A 521 14.28 -15.01 -7.01
CA ASN A 521 15.69 -14.68 -7.14
C ASN A 521 16.18 -15.09 -8.52
N GLN A 522 16.50 -14.09 -9.34
CA GLN A 522 17.01 -14.30 -10.69
C GLN A 522 18.53 -14.45 -10.75
N GLY A 523 19.22 -14.21 -9.63
CA GLY A 523 20.64 -14.47 -9.43
C GLY A 523 20.96 -15.96 -9.32
N TRP A 524 22.25 -16.27 -9.29
CA TRP A 524 22.81 -17.62 -9.25
C TRP A 524 23.32 -18.04 -7.86
N LYS A 525 23.13 -17.18 -6.85
CA LYS A 525 23.40 -17.47 -5.44
C LYS A 525 22.22 -17.12 -4.56
N ASP A 526 22.11 -17.83 -3.45
CA ASP A 526 21.14 -17.55 -2.40
C ASP A 526 21.38 -16.17 -1.81
N ALA A 527 20.29 -15.50 -1.47
CA ALA A 527 20.31 -14.20 -0.81
C ALA A 527 19.28 -14.20 0.33
N ASP A 528 19.31 -13.17 1.18
CA ASP A 528 18.27 -12.99 2.17
C ASP A 528 17.22 -12.01 1.69
N LEU A 529 15.96 -12.31 2.00
CA LEU A 529 14.80 -11.50 1.64
C LEU A 529 14.06 -11.06 2.91
N ILE A 530 13.80 -9.77 2.97
CA ILE A 530 12.94 -9.15 3.97
C ILE A 530 11.76 -8.56 3.20
N VAL A 531 10.54 -8.81 3.68
CA VAL A 531 9.33 -8.21 3.11
C VAL A 531 8.53 -7.58 4.24
N ASP A 532 8.42 -6.26 4.18
CA ASP A 532 7.53 -5.48 5.02
C ASP A 532 6.30 -5.07 4.21
N ILE A 533 5.13 -5.02 4.83
CA ILE A 533 3.86 -4.62 4.23
C ILE A 533 3.34 -3.34 4.91
N PHE A 534 2.82 -2.40 4.11
CA PHE A 534 2.44 -1.05 4.56
C PHE A 534 1.03 -0.65 4.12
N GLY A 535 0.35 -1.50 3.36
CA GLY A 535 -1.02 -1.27 2.93
C GLY A 535 -1.46 -2.25 1.86
N ALA A 536 -2.76 -2.22 1.57
CA ALA A 536 -3.39 -3.03 0.53
C ALA A 536 -4.32 -2.18 -0.33
N TYR A 537 -4.57 -2.66 -1.54
CA TYR A 537 -5.67 -2.22 -2.40
C TYR A 537 -6.78 -3.27 -2.27
N GLU A 538 -7.96 -2.88 -1.81
CA GLU A 538 -9.06 -3.79 -1.47
C GLU A 538 -10.35 -3.34 -2.17
N ALA A 539 -11.09 -4.30 -2.73
CA ALA A 539 -12.33 -4.05 -3.47
C ALA A 539 -13.55 -4.82 -2.92
N TYR A 540 -13.32 -5.86 -2.10
CA TYR A 540 -14.36 -6.73 -1.54
C TYR A 540 -14.36 -6.63 -0.02
#